data_AF-A0A2V8PYL0-F1
#
_entry.id   AF-A0A2V8PYL0-F1
#
_cell.length_a   1.000
_cell.length_b   1.000
_cell.length_c   1.000
_cell.angle_alpha   90.00
_cell.angle_beta   90.00
_cell.angle_gamma   90.00
#
_symmetry.space_group_name_H-M   'P 1'
#
loop_
_entity.id
_entity.type
_entity.pdbx_description
1 polymer ?
#
loop_
_entity_poly.entity_id
_entity_poly.type
_entity_poly.pdbx_seq_one_letter_code
_entity_poly.pdbx_strand_id
1 'polypeptide(L)'
;MQELTRRRAIGIGLRAKVPLLARVVALVLLASGIGFVGVSYYKLRKQQRFVAAKNPAELSKNITGIIEGVERQVTKNDRLYLLIKASRDITYSDTHHELENVSISVYPAVGEVPDFIMATRAVYQPETSIIHFLGNVKIETKDKLKVNTEALSLDQNTEVAQTDSPVAFERENVAGRATGAVVEQKVRKLELKSDVEITVSPRAATEKEKSSPKSKPVTIKAAHAIFEHESLKLSFSGGVTAEQEASIMSGDTLNALLNQQKQLENVEVRGNAYLRTMEPRRAAEVHGVDMDFHLDKDQKLERAQVRQDVRAATLDSDSEMKLSGSQQLEVLFQSKDDRSLLREMNASGRSVITLSAPKSKLNDSKAANKRLTADSVKLMWRLNGGDLDTAEAKGNAELFVDPVARTAGNESKTLTAAQFNCVFFEAGNLTKNCNATGGAKAVLDP
;
A
#
# COMPACT_ATOMS: atom_id res chain seq x y z
N MET A 1 -4.13 -40.69 -59.76
CA MET A 1 -2.74 -40.33 -59.43
C MET A 1 -2.49 -38.97 -60.07
N GLN A 2 -2.42 -37.89 -59.29
CA GLN A 2 -1.23 -37.41 -58.55
C GLN A 2 -0.13 -36.89 -59.51
N GLU A 3 0.42 -35.69 -59.37
CA GLU A 3 0.45 -34.79 -58.19
C GLU A 3 0.13 -33.31 -58.48
N LEU A 4 -0.27 -32.60 -57.42
CA LEU A 4 -0.21 -31.14 -57.35
C LEU A 4 1.25 -30.69 -57.08
N THR A 5 1.66 -29.55 -57.61
CA THR A 5 1.99 -28.35 -56.80
C THR A 5 2.78 -27.29 -57.58
N ARG A 6 2.31 -26.03 -57.53
CA ARG A 6 3.19 -24.85 -57.48
C ARG A 6 2.45 -23.62 -56.92
N ARG A 7 2.13 -23.65 -55.62
CA ARG A 7 1.81 -22.41 -54.89
C ARG A 7 3.08 -21.57 -54.81
N ARG A 8 3.04 -20.31 -55.25
CA ARG A 8 4.16 -19.37 -55.07
C ARG A 8 4.29 -19.04 -53.59
N ALA A 9 5.52 -19.14 -53.08
CA ALA A 9 5.87 -18.67 -51.75
C ALA A 9 6.21 -17.17 -51.78
N ILE A 10 5.71 -16.43 -50.79
CA ILE A 10 6.41 -15.27 -50.23
C ILE A 10 6.36 -15.45 -48.72
N GLY A 11 7.50 -15.33 -48.07
CA GLY A 11 7.63 -15.38 -46.63
C GLY A 11 8.77 -14.48 -46.16
N ILE A 12 9.05 -14.56 -44.85
CA ILE A 12 10.02 -13.76 -44.08
C ILE A 12 9.40 -12.45 -43.56
N GLY A 13 9.44 -12.31 -42.22
CA GLY A 13 8.87 -11.21 -41.44
C GLY A 13 8.53 -11.65 -40.00
N LEU A 14 7.86 -12.80 -39.86
CA LEU A 14 7.49 -13.39 -38.56
C LEU A 14 8.43 -14.54 -38.15
N ARG A 15 9.68 -14.23 -37.79
CA ARG A 15 10.58 -15.17 -37.08
C ARG A 15 11.36 -14.47 -35.97
N ALA A 16 11.41 -15.12 -34.81
CA ALA A 16 12.19 -14.79 -33.61
C ALA A 16 11.89 -13.44 -32.91
N LYS A 17 10.90 -13.45 -32.00
CA LYS A 17 11.07 -13.02 -30.58
C LYS A 17 9.81 -13.11 -29.70
N VAL A 18 8.61 -13.16 -30.30
CA VAL A 18 7.33 -13.40 -29.60
C VAL A 18 7.41 -14.46 -28.48
N PRO A 19 8.08 -15.62 -28.63
CA PRO A 19 8.04 -16.67 -27.64
C PRO A 19 9.19 -16.63 -26.61
N LEU A 20 9.80 -15.46 -26.42
CA LEU A 20 10.40 -15.08 -25.13
C LEU A 20 9.32 -14.45 -24.24
N LEU A 21 8.45 -13.59 -24.80
CA LEU A 21 7.41 -12.87 -24.06
C LEU A 21 6.49 -13.78 -23.25
N ALA A 22 5.91 -14.86 -23.79
CA ALA A 22 5.00 -15.69 -22.98
C ALA A 22 5.71 -16.47 -21.86
N ARG A 23 7.01 -16.79 -21.99
CA ARG A 23 7.79 -17.37 -20.88
C ARG A 23 8.11 -16.32 -19.82
N VAL A 24 8.27 -15.07 -20.23
CA VAL A 24 8.52 -13.92 -19.36
C VAL A 24 7.24 -13.47 -18.63
N VAL A 25 6.09 -13.40 -19.33
CA VAL A 25 4.76 -13.11 -18.75
C VAL A 25 4.34 -14.22 -17.78
N ALA A 26 4.46 -15.50 -18.15
CA ALA A 26 4.07 -16.61 -17.29
C ALA A 26 4.85 -16.74 -15.96
N LEU A 27 6.11 -16.27 -15.92
CA LEU A 27 6.92 -16.21 -14.70
C LEU A 27 6.70 -14.90 -13.92
N VAL A 28 6.40 -13.79 -14.60
CA VAL A 28 6.00 -12.52 -13.97
C VAL A 28 4.61 -12.62 -13.33
N LEU A 29 3.68 -13.42 -13.86
CA LEU A 29 2.34 -13.58 -13.28
C LEU A 29 2.34 -14.38 -11.96
N LEU A 30 3.23 -15.38 -11.83
CA LEU A 30 3.35 -16.22 -10.63
C LEU A 30 4.20 -15.51 -9.55
N ALA A 31 5.22 -14.76 -9.96
CA ALA A 31 5.96 -13.90 -9.06
C ALA A 31 5.14 -12.66 -8.63
N SER A 32 4.30 -12.09 -9.49
CA SER A 32 3.44 -10.95 -9.12
C SER A 32 2.32 -11.30 -8.15
N GLY A 33 1.72 -12.49 -8.15
CA GLY A 33 0.48 -12.74 -7.38
C GLY A 33 0.52 -12.33 -5.90
N ILE A 34 1.53 -12.80 -5.19
CA ILE A 34 1.69 -12.45 -3.76
C ILE A 34 2.35 -11.05 -3.63
N GLY A 35 3.07 -10.57 -4.66
CA GLY A 35 3.71 -9.24 -4.67
C GLY A 35 2.73 -8.11 -4.94
N PHE A 36 1.64 -8.37 -5.64
CA PHE A 36 0.68 -7.39 -6.14
C PHE A 36 -0.12 -6.72 -5.02
N VAL A 37 -0.44 -7.47 -3.96
CA VAL A 37 -0.97 -6.93 -2.68
C VAL A 37 -0.03 -5.85 -2.11
N GLY A 38 1.27 -6.08 -2.30
CA GLY A 38 2.32 -5.46 -1.53
C GLY A 38 3.38 -4.75 -2.37
N VAL A 39 3.07 -4.34 -3.59
CA VAL A 39 3.97 -3.55 -4.44
C VAL A 39 3.16 -2.52 -5.28
N SER A 40 1.83 -2.61 -5.40
CA SER A 40 0.91 -1.83 -6.29
C SER A 40 0.82 -0.29 -6.15
N TYR A 41 1.75 0.31 -5.45
CA TYR A 41 1.57 1.52 -4.66
C TYR A 41 2.91 2.22 -5.06
N TYR A 42 2.94 3.43 -5.65
CA TYR A 42 4.16 4.28 -5.51
C TYR A 42 5.54 3.88 -6.07
N LYS A 43 5.95 4.50 -7.17
CA LYS A 43 6.63 5.81 -7.32
C LYS A 43 7.00 5.90 -8.77
N LEU A 44 6.56 6.98 -9.42
CA LEU A 44 7.43 7.94 -10.09
C LEU A 44 6.54 8.87 -10.89
N ARG A 45 6.34 10.08 -10.37
CA ARG A 45 5.67 11.15 -11.10
C ARG A 45 6.59 12.36 -11.20
N LYS A 46 6.80 12.82 -12.44
CA LYS A 46 7.59 13.99 -12.93
C LYS A 46 9.02 13.65 -13.39
N GLN A 47 9.52 14.16 -14.52
CA GLN A 47 8.97 14.97 -15.63
C GLN A 47 9.90 14.75 -16.87
N GLN A 48 9.51 14.92 -18.14
CA GLN A 48 8.97 16.12 -18.78
C GLN A 48 7.88 15.82 -19.84
N ARG A 49 7.12 16.85 -20.25
CA ARG A 49 6.01 16.73 -21.20
C ARG A 49 6.51 16.80 -22.65
N PHE A 50 6.27 15.75 -23.44
CA PHE A 50 6.30 15.89 -24.90
C PHE A 50 4.96 16.48 -25.36
N VAL A 51 5.01 17.55 -26.15
CA VAL A 51 3.82 18.09 -26.83
C VAL A 51 3.47 17.14 -27.96
N ALA A 52 2.19 16.77 -28.08
CA ALA A 52 1.73 15.92 -29.17
C ALA A 52 2.21 16.47 -30.52
N ALA A 53 2.92 15.63 -31.29
CA ALA A 53 3.12 15.92 -32.71
C ALA A 53 1.74 16.06 -33.33
N LYS A 54 1.49 17.20 -33.98
CA LYS A 54 0.23 17.44 -34.68
C LYS A 54 0.07 16.38 -35.77
N ASN A 55 -1.15 15.86 -35.87
CA ASN A 55 -1.62 14.86 -36.83
C ASN A 55 -1.13 13.44 -36.49
N PRO A 56 -1.99 12.55 -35.94
CA PRO A 56 -1.80 11.12 -36.18
C PRO A 56 -1.77 10.89 -37.70
N ALA A 57 -0.89 10.01 -38.17
CA ALA A 57 -0.90 9.62 -39.57
C ALA A 57 -2.30 9.05 -39.91
N GLU A 58 -2.95 9.59 -40.94
CA GLU A 58 -4.24 9.05 -41.38
C GLU A 58 -4.01 7.64 -41.94
N LEU A 59 -4.46 6.63 -41.19
CA LEU A 59 -4.46 5.25 -41.65
C LEU A 59 -5.22 5.13 -42.97
N SER A 60 -4.70 4.33 -43.89
CA SER A 60 -5.30 4.17 -45.21
C SER A 60 -6.72 3.62 -45.09
N LYS A 61 -7.64 4.18 -45.86
CA LYS A 61 -9.03 3.68 -45.98
C LYS A 61 -9.19 2.69 -47.14
N ASN A 62 -8.11 2.44 -47.90
CA ASN A 62 -8.13 1.55 -49.07
C ASN A 62 -7.90 0.10 -48.64
N ILE A 63 -8.97 -0.70 -48.66
CA ILE A 63 -8.94 -2.13 -48.33
C ILE A 63 -8.27 -2.91 -49.48
N THR A 64 -7.36 -3.81 -49.12
CA THR A 64 -6.65 -4.73 -50.04
C THR A 64 -7.01 -6.20 -49.83
N GLY A 65 -7.57 -6.55 -48.68
CA GLY A 65 -8.04 -7.91 -48.38
C GLY A 65 -9.06 -7.96 -47.25
N ILE A 66 -9.94 -8.95 -47.30
CA ILE A 66 -10.93 -9.25 -46.25
C ILE A 66 -10.95 -10.77 -46.07
N ILE A 67 -10.89 -11.24 -44.82
CA ILE A 67 -11.05 -12.64 -44.43
C ILE A 67 -12.12 -12.72 -43.34
N GLU A 68 -13.08 -13.62 -43.49
CA GLU A 68 -14.13 -13.89 -42.50
C GLU A 68 -13.82 -15.18 -41.73
N GLY A 69 -14.26 -15.25 -40.47
CA GLY A 69 -14.10 -16.46 -39.64
C GLY A 69 -12.64 -16.84 -39.38
N VAL A 70 -11.82 -15.85 -39.03
CA VAL A 70 -10.37 -16.03 -38.89
C VAL A 70 -10.04 -16.85 -37.66
N GLU A 71 -9.42 -18.01 -37.86
CA GLU A 71 -8.69 -18.74 -36.84
C GLU A 71 -7.23 -18.91 -37.28
N ARG A 72 -6.30 -18.44 -36.45
CA ARG A 72 -4.86 -18.56 -36.68
C ARG A 72 -4.18 -19.19 -35.47
N GLN A 73 -3.60 -20.35 -35.69
CA GLN A 73 -2.76 -21.05 -34.72
C GLN A 73 -1.28 -20.81 -35.04
N VAL A 74 -0.49 -20.54 -34.01
CA VAL A 74 0.98 -20.52 -34.08
C VAL A 74 1.49 -21.58 -33.13
N THR A 75 2.29 -22.52 -33.63
CA THR A 75 3.00 -23.50 -32.83
C THR A 75 4.45 -23.08 -32.59
N LYS A 76 5.02 -23.52 -31.47
CA LYS A 76 6.46 -23.45 -31.21
C LYS A 76 6.89 -24.70 -30.46
N ASN A 77 7.99 -25.31 -30.90
CA ASN A 77 8.51 -26.55 -30.33
C ASN A 77 7.38 -27.61 -30.23
N ASP A 78 6.61 -27.74 -31.31
CA ASP A 78 5.45 -28.64 -31.47
C ASP A 78 4.31 -28.48 -30.44
N ARG A 79 4.31 -27.39 -29.66
CA ARG A 79 3.21 -26.98 -28.77
C ARG A 79 2.43 -25.82 -29.38
N LEU A 80 1.10 -25.80 -29.22
CA LEU A 80 0.30 -24.60 -29.47
C LEU A 80 0.82 -23.47 -28.57
N TYR A 81 1.10 -22.32 -29.18
CA TYR A 81 1.73 -21.16 -28.53
C TYR A 81 0.80 -19.94 -28.54
N LEU A 82 0.13 -19.69 -29.66
CA LEU A 82 -0.81 -18.59 -29.84
C LEU A 82 -2.01 -19.06 -30.64
N LEU A 83 -3.20 -18.68 -30.22
CA LEU A 83 -4.45 -18.86 -30.94
C LEU A 83 -5.10 -17.48 -31.07
N ILE A 84 -5.31 -17.01 -32.30
CA ILE A 84 -6.05 -15.78 -32.60
C ILE A 84 -7.35 -16.19 -33.28
N LYS A 85 -8.46 -15.66 -32.77
CA LYS A 85 -9.79 -15.76 -33.37
C LYS A 85 -10.36 -14.36 -33.60
N ALA A 86 -11.00 -14.13 -34.73
CA ALA A 86 -11.71 -12.89 -35.04
C ALA A 86 -12.87 -13.20 -36.00
N SER A 87 -13.97 -12.44 -35.93
CA SER A 87 -15.05 -12.58 -36.92
C SER A 87 -14.60 -12.14 -38.31
N ARG A 88 -13.66 -11.19 -38.36
CA ARG A 88 -13.14 -10.60 -39.60
C ARG A 88 -11.70 -10.09 -39.41
N ASP A 89 -10.90 -10.16 -40.46
CA ASP A 89 -9.61 -9.49 -40.63
C ASP A 89 -9.66 -8.67 -41.93
N ILE A 90 -9.42 -7.37 -41.84
CA ILE A 90 -9.39 -6.44 -42.98
C ILE A 90 -7.97 -5.91 -43.11
N THR A 91 -7.33 -6.19 -44.24
CA THR A 91 -6.00 -5.65 -44.58
C THR A 91 -6.16 -4.40 -45.45
N TYR A 92 -5.39 -3.36 -45.12
CA TYR A 92 -5.38 -2.08 -45.82
C TYR A 92 -4.10 -1.89 -46.65
N SER A 93 -4.07 -0.85 -47.50
CA SER A 93 -2.97 -0.62 -48.46
C SER A 93 -1.65 -0.19 -47.82
N ASP A 94 -1.70 0.31 -46.60
CA ASP A 94 -0.57 0.65 -45.72
C ASP A 94 -0.18 -0.53 -44.79
N THR A 95 -0.64 -1.75 -45.12
CA THR A 95 -0.35 -3.02 -44.44
C THR A 95 -0.91 -3.18 -43.03
N HIS A 96 -1.64 -2.20 -42.48
CA HIS A 96 -2.30 -2.40 -41.20
C HIS A 96 -3.48 -3.38 -41.34
N HIS A 97 -3.75 -4.08 -40.25
CA HIS A 97 -4.83 -5.06 -40.12
C HIS A 97 -5.86 -4.57 -39.11
N GLU A 98 -7.14 -4.72 -39.41
CA GLU A 98 -8.23 -4.50 -38.48
C GLU A 98 -9.02 -5.79 -38.24
N LEU A 99 -9.05 -6.22 -36.98
CA LEU A 99 -9.69 -7.44 -36.50
C LEU A 99 -10.98 -7.09 -35.77
N GLU A 100 -12.09 -7.73 -36.13
CA GLU A 100 -13.39 -7.59 -35.45
C GLU A 100 -13.64 -8.76 -34.47
N ASN A 101 -14.23 -8.47 -33.30
CA ASN A 101 -14.53 -9.44 -32.24
C ASN A 101 -13.34 -10.35 -31.90
N VAL A 102 -12.20 -9.71 -31.63
CA VAL A 102 -10.92 -10.40 -31.46
C VAL A 102 -10.83 -11.13 -30.13
N SER A 103 -10.24 -12.32 -30.18
CA SER A 103 -10.02 -13.23 -29.07
C SER A 103 -8.63 -13.86 -29.23
N ILE A 104 -7.74 -13.63 -28.27
CA ILE A 104 -6.34 -14.08 -28.32
C ILE A 104 -6.06 -14.93 -27.10
N SER A 105 -5.63 -16.17 -27.31
CA SER A 105 -5.14 -17.07 -26.26
C SER A 105 -3.63 -17.27 -26.42
N VAL A 106 -2.87 -16.90 -25.39
CA VAL A 106 -1.41 -17.05 -25.32
C VAL A 106 -1.09 -18.22 -24.39
N TYR A 107 -0.56 -19.30 -24.95
CA TYR A 107 -0.27 -20.50 -24.17
C TYR A 107 1.11 -20.43 -23.52
N PRO A 108 1.23 -20.71 -22.21
CA PRO A 108 2.52 -20.77 -21.55
C PRO A 108 3.34 -21.95 -22.06
N ALA A 109 4.65 -21.89 -21.88
CA ALA A 109 5.54 -22.98 -22.28
C ALA A 109 5.37 -24.26 -21.43
N VAL A 110 4.76 -24.13 -20.25
CA VAL A 110 4.45 -25.19 -19.28
C VAL A 110 3.03 -24.92 -18.75
N GLY A 111 2.18 -25.95 -18.71
CA GLY A 111 0.75 -25.81 -18.37
C GLY A 111 -0.15 -25.54 -19.58
N GLU A 112 -1.43 -25.86 -19.46
CA GLU A 112 -2.41 -25.78 -20.56
C GLU A 112 -3.32 -24.55 -20.50
N VAL A 113 -3.39 -23.89 -19.34
CA VAL A 113 -4.19 -22.67 -19.13
C VAL A 113 -3.51 -21.49 -19.83
N PRO A 114 -4.13 -20.88 -20.85
CA PRO A 114 -3.58 -19.71 -21.52
C PRO A 114 -3.86 -18.42 -20.74
N ASP A 115 -3.10 -17.37 -21.06
CA ASP A 115 -3.54 -16.00 -20.84
C ASP A 115 -4.46 -15.57 -22.00
N PHE A 116 -5.47 -14.76 -21.72
CA PHE A 116 -6.57 -14.45 -22.63
C PHE A 116 -6.80 -12.95 -22.77
N ILE A 117 -7.01 -12.47 -24.00
CA ILE A 117 -7.37 -11.09 -24.32
C ILE A 117 -8.55 -11.10 -25.30
N MET A 118 -9.64 -10.41 -24.95
CA MET A 118 -10.76 -10.10 -25.84
C MET A 118 -10.89 -8.59 -26.06
N ALA A 119 -11.37 -8.19 -27.23
CA ALA A 119 -11.84 -6.83 -27.50
C ALA A 119 -12.86 -6.81 -28.64
N THR A 120 -13.66 -5.75 -28.73
CA THR A 120 -14.58 -5.53 -29.87
C THR A 120 -13.82 -5.35 -31.17
N ARG A 121 -12.66 -4.67 -31.14
CA ARG A 121 -11.77 -4.48 -32.30
C ARG A 121 -10.30 -4.54 -31.88
N ALA A 122 -9.42 -4.98 -32.77
CA ALA A 122 -7.99 -4.70 -32.67
C ALA A 122 -7.42 -4.17 -33.99
N VAL A 123 -6.53 -3.18 -33.90
CA VAL A 123 -5.75 -2.65 -35.03
C VAL A 123 -4.31 -3.08 -34.84
N TYR A 124 -3.73 -3.80 -35.81
CA TYR A 124 -2.32 -4.22 -35.78
C TYR A 124 -1.54 -3.51 -36.89
N GLN A 125 -0.42 -2.89 -36.52
CA GLN A 125 0.50 -2.20 -37.42
C GLN A 125 1.80 -3.00 -37.49
N PRO A 126 2.08 -3.73 -38.60
CA PRO A 126 3.28 -4.56 -38.70
C PRO A 126 4.59 -3.77 -38.64
N GLU A 127 4.62 -2.56 -39.22
CA GLU A 127 5.83 -1.72 -39.29
C GLU A 127 6.31 -1.23 -37.92
N THR A 128 5.37 -0.81 -37.06
CA THR A 128 5.65 -0.34 -35.69
C THR A 128 5.63 -1.48 -34.66
N SER A 129 5.09 -2.65 -35.03
CA SER A 129 4.76 -3.76 -34.15
C SER A 129 3.79 -3.42 -33.01
N ILE A 130 2.94 -2.41 -33.21
CA ILE A 130 1.94 -1.96 -32.23
C ILE A 130 0.59 -2.64 -32.49
N ILE A 131 -0.08 -3.08 -31.42
CA ILE A 131 -1.49 -3.50 -31.42
C ILE A 131 -2.30 -2.53 -30.58
N HIS A 132 -3.42 -2.04 -31.10
CA HIS A 132 -4.42 -1.27 -30.37
C HIS A 132 -5.71 -2.09 -30.23
N PHE A 133 -6.05 -2.52 -29.03
CA PHE A 133 -7.35 -3.12 -28.69
C PHE A 133 -8.33 -2.00 -28.31
N LEU A 134 -9.57 -2.09 -28.81
CA LEU A 134 -10.60 -1.06 -28.68
C LEU A 134 -11.97 -1.69 -28.38
N GLY A 135 -12.67 -1.13 -27.39
CA GLY A 135 -14.00 -1.51 -26.94
C GLY A 135 -14.02 -2.81 -26.12
N ASN A 136 -14.58 -2.75 -24.91
CA ASN A 136 -14.78 -3.93 -24.03
C ASN A 136 -13.52 -4.81 -23.89
N VAL A 137 -12.34 -4.21 -23.69
CA VAL A 137 -11.08 -4.94 -23.58
C VAL A 137 -11.06 -5.71 -22.26
N LYS A 138 -11.02 -7.04 -22.35
CA LYS A 138 -10.99 -7.95 -21.20
C LYS A 138 -9.74 -8.81 -21.27
N ILE A 139 -8.98 -8.83 -20.18
CA ILE A 139 -7.81 -9.69 -20.01
C ILE A 139 -8.11 -10.63 -18.86
N GLU A 140 -7.85 -11.93 -19.04
CA GLU A 140 -7.82 -12.91 -17.96
C GLU A 140 -6.53 -13.71 -18.04
N THR A 141 -5.77 -13.77 -16.95
CA THR A 141 -4.49 -14.50 -16.92
C THR A 141 -4.66 -15.87 -16.28
N LYS A 142 -3.75 -16.80 -16.62
CA LYS A 142 -3.71 -18.15 -16.03
C LYS A 142 -3.64 -18.14 -14.49
N ASP A 143 -3.12 -17.07 -13.90
CA ASP A 143 -2.97 -16.90 -12.46
C ASP A 143 -4.12 -16.04 -11.86
N LYS A 144 -5.28 -16.02 -12.55
CA LYS A 144 -6.57 -15.45 -12.14
C LYS A 144 -6.59 -13.94 -11.92
N LEU A 145 -5.68 -13.19 -12.56
CA LEU A 145 -5.84 -11.74 -12.70
C LEU A 145 -6.86 -11.48 -13.81
N LYS A 146 -7.89 -10.69 -13.53
CA LYS A 146 -8.77 -10.13 -14.55
C LYS A 146 -8.58 -8.63 -14.63
N VAL A 147 -8.63 -8.09 -15.86
CA VAL A 147 -8.54 -6.65 -16.14
C VAL A 147 -9.61 -6.27 -17.16
N ASN A 148 -10.33 -5.18 -16.92
CA ASN A 148 -11.31 -4.61 -17.82
C ASN A 148 -10.94 -3.15 -18.14
N THR A 149 -10.97 -2.75 -19.41
CA THR A 149 -10.77 -1.37 -19.87
C THR A 149 -11.41 -1.15 -21.25
N GLU A 150 -11.48 0.08 -21.75
CA GLU A 150 -12.04 0.37 -23.09
C GLU A 150 -10.98 0.42 -24.20
N ALA A 151 -9.71 0.62 -23.87
CA ALA A 151 -8.63 0.63 -24.85
C ALA A 151 -7.33 0.09 -24.25
N LEU A 152 -6.50 -0.55 -25.08
CA LEU A 152 -5.16 -0.99 -24.70
C LEU A 152 -4.22 -0.89 -25.91
N SER A 153 -3.09 -0.22 -25.75
CA SER A 153 -2.00 -0.22 -26.72
C SER A 153 -0.89 -1.13 -26.24
N LEU A 154 -0.41 -2.03 -27.10
CA LEU A 154 0.72 -2.93 -26.84
C LEU A 154 1.80 -2.72 -27.90
N ASP A 155 2.98 -2.26 -27.48
CA ASP A 155 4.19 -2.24 -28.32
C ASP A 155 5.00 -3.53 -28.07
N GLN A 156 5.10 -4.37 -29.09
CA GLN A 156 5.82 -5.65 -29.00
C GLN A 156 7.34 -5.52 -29.01
N ASN A 157 7.89 -4.38 -29.47
CA ASN A 157 9.32 -4.11 -29.53
C ASN A 157 9.85 -3.66 -28.17
N THR A 158 9.13 -2.73 -27.51
CA THR A 158 9.48 -2.27 -26.16
C THR A 158 8.99 -3.21 -25.07
N GLU A 159 7.99 -4.05 -25.35
CA GLU A 159 7.24 -4.87 -24.38
C GLU A 159 6.49 -4.00 -23.36
N VAL A 160 5.88 -2.92 -23.84
CA VAL A 160 5.10 -1.96 -23.06
C VAL A 160 3.62 -2.06 -23.44
N ALA A 161 2.77 -2.30 -22.44
CA ALA A 161 1.32 -2.22 -22.57
C ALA A 161 0.83 -0.95 -21.85
N GLN A 162 -0.03 -0.15 -22.46
CA GLN A 162 -0.54 1.08 -21.86
C GLN A 162 -1.98 1.39 -22.22
N THR A 163 -2.65 2.11 -21.32
CA THR A 163 -3.97 2.70 -21.55
C THR A 163 -4.07 4.07 -20.87
N ASP A 164 -4.92 4.94 -21.42
CA ASP A 164 -5.39 6.18 -20.78
C ASP A 164 -6.88 6.07 -20.40
N SER A 165 -7.55 4.97 -20.74
CA SER A 165 -8.92 4.68 -20.36
C SER A 165 -9.02 4.27 -18.88
N PRO A 166 -10.20 4.37 -18.26
CA PRO A 166 -10.47 3.72 -16.99
C PRO A 166 -10.13 2.23 -17.03
N VAL A 167 -9.49 1.74 -15.97
CA VAL A 167 -9.15 0.33 -15.78
C VAL A 167 -9.72 -0.16 -14.46
N ALA A 168 -10.24 -1.37 -14.45
CA ALA A 168 -10.62 -2.10 -13.25
C ALA A 168 -9.95 -3.48 -13.27
N PHE A 169 -9.42 -3.92 -12.13
CA PHE A 169 -8.74 -5.21 -12.00
C PHE A 169 -9.17 -5.95 -10.72
N GLU A 170 -9.16 -7.28 -10.78
CA GLU A 170 -9.35 -8.16 -9.63
C GLU A 170 -8.41 -9.36 -9.68
N ARG A 171 -7.87 -9.76 -8.52
CA ARG A 171 -7.07 -10.98 -8.35
C ARG A 171 -7.09 -11.42 -6.88
N GLU A 172 -7.48 -12.67 -6.64
CA GLU A 172 -7.58 -13.26 -5.30
C GLU A 172 -8.37 -12.37 -4.31
N ASN A 173 -7.69 -11.71 -3.38
CA ASN A 173 -8.26 -10.82 -2.36
C ASN A 173 -8.00 -9.34 -2.64
N VAL A 174 -7.48 -8.97 -3.83
CA VAL A 174 -7.22 -7.59 -4.24
C VAL A 174 -8.13 -7.20 -5.39
N ALA A 175 -8.78 -6.05 -5.28
CA ALA A 175 -9.46 -5.39 -6.38
C ALA A 175 -8.99 -3.93 -6.46
N GLY A 176 -9.05 -3.32 -7.63
CA GLY A 176 -8.69 -1.91 -7.77
C GLY A 176 -9.15 -1.27 -9.08
N ARG A 177 -9.08 0.05 -9.10
CA ARG A 177 -9.49 0.92 -10.22
C ARG A 177 -8.48 2.06 -10.37
N ALA A 178 -8.33 2.54 -11.60
CA ALA A 178 -7.55 3.73 -11.92
C ALA A 178 -8.01 4.36 -13.25
N THR A 179 -7.65 5.60 -13.50
CA THR A 179 -7.70 6.22 -14.83
C THR A 179 -6.32 6.11 -15.47
N GLY A 180 -6.20 5.19 -16.44
CA GLY A 180 -4.96 4.93 -17.18
C GLY A 180 -3.93 4.07 -16.43
N ALA A 181 -3.16 3.28 -17.19
CA ALA A 181 -2.09 2.43 -16.67
C ALA A 181 -0.94 2.24 -17.68
N VAL A 182 0.24 1.82 -17.20
CA VAL A 182 1.38 1.37 -18.02
C VAL A 182 1.97 0.10 -17.40
N VAL A 183 2.33 -0.88 -18.21
CA VAL A 183 3.07 -2.08 -17.80
C VAL A 183 4.33 -2.18 -18.66
N GLU A 184 5.50 -2.14 -18.03
CA GLU A 184 6.81 -2.25 -18.67
C GLU A 184 7.42 -3.61 -18.34
N GLN A 185 7.30 -4.57 -19.26
CA GLN A 185 7.57 -5.98 -18.94
C GLN A 185 9.05 -6.25 -18.64
N LYS A 186 9.96 -5.58 -19.36
CA LYS A 186 11.43 -5.79 -19.23
C LYS A 186 11.99 -5.45 -17.86
N VAL A 187 11.41 -4.45 -17.20
CA VAL A 187 11.76 -4.00 -15.83
C VAL A 187 10.71 -4.41 -14.80
N ARG A 188 9.71 -5.19 -15.21
CA ARG A 188 8.63 -5.72 -14.37
C ARG A 188 7.93 -4.64 -13.55
N LYS A 189 7.60 -3.51 -14.20
CA LYS A 189 7.00 -2.34 -13.58
C LYS A 189 5.54 -2.18 -14.02
N LEU A 190 4.65 -1.84 -13.10
CA LEU A 190 3.26 -1.44 -13.38
C LEU A 190 3.03 -0.04 -12.83
N GLU A 191 2.40 0.85 -13.57
CA GLU A 191 2.04 2.21 -13.16
C GLU A 191 0.54 2.43 -13.33
N LEU A 192 -0.10 3.06 -12.35
CA LEU A 192 -1.49 3.53 -12.36
C LEU A 192 -1.47 5.07 -12.36
N LYS A 193 -1.95 5.68 -13.44
CA LYS A 193 -1.64 7.07 -13.81
C LYS A 193 -2.39 8.14 -12.99
N SER A 194 -3.64 7.83 -12.60
CA SER A 194 -4.59 8.75 -11.96
C SER A 194 -5.69 7.97 -11.22
N ASP A 195 -6.38 8.64 -10.29
CA ASP A 195 -7.64 8.19 -9.65
C ASP A 195 -7.56 6.77 -9.07
N VAL A 196 -6.47 6.48 -8.36
CA VAL A 196 -6.17 5.12 -7.93
C VAL A 196 -6.95 4.80 -6.65
N GLU A 197 -7.75 3.73 -6.71
CA GLU A 197 -8.41 3.13 -5.54
C GLU A 197 -8.13 1.62 -5.53
N ILE A 198 -7.62 1.09 -4.43
CA ILE A 198 -7.28 -0.33 -4.26
C ILE A 198 -7.87 -0.84 -2.96
N THR A 199 -8.58 -1.95 -3.01
CA THR A 199 -9.15 -2.65 -1.85
C THR A 199 -8.47 -3.99 -1.67
N VAL A 200 -7.84 -4.18 -0.51
CA VAL A 200 -7.26 -5.45 -0.07
C VAL A 200 -8.19 -6.08 0.97
N SER A 201 -8.88 -7.14 0.57
CA SER A 201 -9.72 -7.95 1.47
C SER A 201 -8.88 -8.93 2.29
N PRO A 202 -9.36 -9.36 3.47
CA PRO A 202 -8.77 -10.50 4.18
C PRO A 202 -8.90 -11.78 3.36
N ARG A 203 -7.92 -12.70 3.46
CA ARG A 203 -8.13 -14.07 2.99
C ARG A 203 -9.12 -14.79 3.91
N ALA A 204 -9.96 -15.65 3.32
CA ALA A 204 -10.80 -16.55 4.09
C ALA A 204 -9.93 -17.54 4.88
N ALA A 205 -10.23 -17.73 6.16
CA ALA A 205 -9.53 -18.68 7.01
C ALA A 205 -9.69 -20.11 6.44
N THR A 206 -8.56 -20.82 6.29
CA THR A 206 -8.62 -22.27 6.08
C THR A 206 -8.86 -22.95 7.44
N GLU A 207 -9.52 -24.11 7.46
CA GLU A 207 -10.00 -24.77 8.71
C GLU A 207 -8.92 -25.09 9.76
N LYS A 208 -7.64 -24.98 9.41
CA LYS A 208 -6.49 -25.20 10.30
C LYS A 208 -5.88 -23.91 10.85
N GLU A 209 -6.18 -22.76 10.26
CA GLU A 209 -5.79 -21.47 10.79
C GLU A 209 -6.95 -20.90 11.62
N LYS A 210 -6.81 -20.95 12.96
CA LYS A 210 -7.61 -20.11 13.85
C LYS A 210 -7.15 -18.64 13.72
N SER A 211 -7.28 -18.07 12.53
CA SER A 211 -7.05 -16.65 12.32
C SER A 211 -7.96 -15.85 13.23
N SER A 212 -7.42 -14.87 13.94
CA SER A 212 -8.22 -13.95 14.76
C SER A 212 -9.47 -13.46 14.02
N PRO A 213 -10.68 -13.64 14.58
CA PRO A 213 -11.89 -13.16 13.94
C PRO A 213 -11.85 -11.63 13.87
N LYS A 214 -12.09 -11.08 12.67
CA LYS A 214 -12.15 -9.62 12.32
C LYS A 214 -10.87 -8.96 11.76
N SER A 215 -10.07 -9.62 10.94
CA SER A 215 -9.35 -8.87 9.89
C SER A 215 -10.39 -8.27 8.93
N LYS A 216 -10.18 -7.02 8.47
CA LYS A 216 -11.18 -6.27 7.68
C LYS A 216 -10.54 -5.63 6.44
N PRO A 217 -11.29 -5.40 5.35
CA PRO A 217 -10.73 -4.83 4.14
C PRO A 217 -10.05 -3.48 4.39
N VAL A 218 -8.92 -3.26 3.74
CA VAL A 218 -8.22 -1.97 3.70
C VAL A 218 -8.44 -1.37 2.32
N THR A 219 -8.94 -0.15 2.25
CA THR A 219 -9.06 0.63 1.01
C THR A 219 -7.99 1.71 0.99
N ILE A 220 -7.25 1.82 -0.11
CA ILE A 220 -6.20 2.83 -0.27
C ILE A 220 -6.48 3.67 -1.51
N LYS A 221 -6.43 5.00 -1.36
CA LYS A 221 -6.72 5.98 -2.41
C LYS A 221 -5.53 6.91 -2.60
N ALA A 222 -5.18 7.21 -3.85
CA ALA A 222 -4.14 8.19 -4.19
C ALA A 222 -4.27 8.71 -5.63
N ALA A 223 -3.54 9.78 -5.94
CA ALA A 223 -3.49 10.33 -7.29
C ALA A 223 -2.55 9.58 -8.26
N HIS A 224 -1.67 8.68 -7.77
CA HIS A 224 -0.70 7.93 -8.61
C HIS A 224 -0.04 6.77 -7.86
N ALA A 225 0.22 5.65 -8.56
CA ALA A 225 0.86 4.45 -8.02
C ALA A 225 1.83 3.80 -9.00
N ILE A 226 2.94 3.19 -8.54
CA ILE A 226 3.79 2.28 -9.33
C ILE A 226 4.23 1.08 -8.50
N PHE A 227 4.19 -0.09 -9.11
CA PHE A 227 4.73 -1.36 -8.67
C PHE A 227 6.11 -1.62 -9.26
N GLU A 228 7.14 -1.72 -8.41
CA GLU A 228 8.49 -2.16 -8.78
C GLU A 228 8.70 -3.62 -8.33
N HIS A 229 8.53 -4.60 -9.23
CA HIS A 229 8.51 -6.02 -8.82
C HIS A 229 9.82 -6.53 -8.23
N GLU A 230 10.96 -6.14 -8.81
CA GLU A 230 12.26 -6.72 -8.48
C GLU A 230 12.76 -6.29 -7.10
N SER A 231 12.40 -5.08 -6.67
CA SER A 231 12.70 -4.52 -5.35
C SER A 231 11.59 -4.74 -4.31
N LEU A 232 10.47 -5.37 -4.71
CA LEU A 232 9.28 -5.59 -3.88
C LEU A 232 8.79 -4.33 -3.13
N LYS A 233 8.61 -3.23 -3.87
CA LYS A 233 8.31 -1.90 -3.29
C LYS A 233 6.94 -1.31 -3.66
N LEU A 234 6.15 -1.05 -2.61
CA LEU A 234 4.98 -0.15 -2.52
C LEU A 234 5.43 1.29 -2.23
N SER A 235 4.48 2.24 -2.30
CA SER A 235 4.43 3.64 -1.82
C SER A 235 3.13 4.37 -2.33
N PHE A 236 2.79 5.65 -2.11
CA PHE A 236 1.57 6.24 -2.76
C PHE A 236 1.59 7.78 -2.87
N SER A 237 1.08 8.40 -3.96
CA SER A 237 1.49 9.76 -4.40
C SER A 237 0.36 10.72 -4.67
N GLY A 238 0.59 11.98 -4.27
CA GLY A 238 -0.28 13.11 -4.56
C GLY A 238 -1.42 13.20 -3.57
N GLY A 239 -1.11 12.97 -2.29
CA GLY A 239 -2.08 12.66 -1.26
C GLY A 239 -2.41 11.17 -1.28
N VAL A 240 -2.32 10.54 -0.11
CA VAL A 240 -2.74 9.16 0.12
C VAL A 240 -3.61 9.06 1.36
N THR A 241 -4.70 8.29 1.26
CA THR A 241 -5.42 7.78 2.43
C THR A 241 -5.48 6.26 2.38
N ALA A 242 -5.23 5.61 3.51
CA ALA A 242 -5.47 4.19 3.73
C ALA A 242 -6.49 4.05 4.87
N GLU A 243 -7.62 3.43 4.57
CA GLU A 243 -8.82 3.38 5.41
C GLU A 243 -9.13 1.92 5.78
N GLN A 244 -9.32 1.64 7.07
CA GLN A 244 -9.82 0.36 7.58
C GLN A 244 -10.90 0.64 8.63
N GLU A 245 -12.17 0.52 8.21
CA GLU A 245 -13.34 1.00 8.96
C GLU A 245 -13.23 2.48 9.38
N ALA A 246 -13.12 2.75 10.69
CA ALA A 246 -13.01 4.08 11.26
C ALA A 246 -11.53 4.48 11.48
N SER A 247 -10.59 3.55 11.31
CA SER A 247 -9.16 3.83 11.34
C SER A 247 -8.69 4.36 9.98
N ILE A 248 -7.84 5.38 9.99
CA ILE A 248 -7.30 6.03 8.79
C ILE A 248 -5.83 6.37 8.98
N MET A 249 -5.02 6.17 7.95
CA MET A 249 -3.65 6.67 7.83
C MET A 249 -3.58 7.55 6.57
N SER A 250 -2.89 8.69 6.65
CA SER A 250 -2.74 9.59 5.49
C SER A 250 -1.44 10.37 5.50
N GLY A 251 -1.09 10.90 4.34
CA GLY A 251 0.01 11.85 4.16
C GLY A 251 0.07 12.32 2.71
N ASP A 252 1.03 13.19 2.38
CA ASP A 252 1.34 13.53 0.99
C ASP A 252 1.78 12.27 0.22
N THR A 253 2.46 11.37 0.96
CA THR A 253 3.04 10.15 0.46
C THR A 253 3.14 9.02 1.49
N LEU A 254 3.26 7.78 1.02
CA LEU A 254 3.69 6.62 1.80
C LEU A 254 4.75 5.84 0.99
N ASN A 255 5.64 5.04 1.60
CA ASN A 255 6.51 4.02 0.97
C ASN A 255 6.39 2.70 1.72
N ALA A 256 6.34 1.54 1.05
CA ALA A 256 6.29 0.28 1.76
C ALA A 256 7.10 -0.81 1.06
N LEU A 257 7.57 -1.79 1.81
CA LEU A 257 8.47 -2.84 1.33
C LEU A 257 7.92 -4.19 1.75
N LEU A 258 8.15 -5.22 0.93
CA LEU A 258 7.84 -6.60 1.31
C LEU A 258 9.07 -7.48 1.46
N ASN A 259 8.88 -8.49 2.29
CA ASN A 259 9.73 -9.67 2.30
C ASN A 259 9.50 -10.56 1.05
N GLN A 260 10.30 -11.62 0.89
CA GLN A 260 10.21 -12.55 -0.25
C GLN A 260 8.93 -13.43 -0.25
N GLN A 261 8.30 -13.58 0.92
CA GLN A 261 6.96 -14.16 1.10
C GLN A 261 5.85 -13.17 0.71
N LYS A 262 6.26 -11.95 0.38
CA LYS A 262 5.46 -10.85 -0.16
C LYS A 262 4.38 -10.41 0.83
N GLN A 263 4.79 -10.38 2.10
CA GLN A 263 4.09 -9.81 3.24
C GLN A 263 4.74 -8.45 3.58
N LEU A 264 3.98 -7.56 4.23
CA LEU A 264 4.42 -6.19 4.52
C LEU A 264 5.52 -6.18 5.59
N GLU A 265 6.67 -5.59 5.29
CA GLU A 265 7.82 -5.48 6.21
C GLU A 265 7.91 -4.05 6.78
N ASN A 266 8.01 -3.05 5.90
CA ASN A 266 8.10 -1.65 6.27
C ASN A 266 6.97 -0.81 5.64
N VAL A 267 6.59 0.27 6.33
CA VAL A 267 5.67 1.33 5.88
C VAL A 267 6.26 2.68 6.29
N GLU A 268 6.28 3.66 5.39
CA GLU A 268 6.98 4.94 5.51
C GLU A 268 6.09 6.09 5.01
N VAL A 269 5.27 6.69 5.87
CA VAL A 269 4.49 7.90 5.54
C VAL A 269 5.43 9.12 5.53
N ARG A 270 5.34 9.99 4.52
CA ARG A 270 6.09 11.27 4.46
C ARG A 270 5.19 12.42 4.01
N GLY A 271 5.39 13.56 4.66
CA GLY A 271 4.62 14.79 4.45
C GLY A 271 3.24 14.71 5.12
N ASN A 272 3.01 15.57 6.11
CA ASN A 272 1.73 15.69 6.82
C ASN A 272 1.17 14.34 7.29
N ALA A 273 2.04 13.48 7.84
CA ALA A 273 1.68 12.14 8.25
C ALA A 273 0.66 12.18 9.40
N TYR A 274 -0.47 11.52 9.21
CA TYR A 274 -1.55 11.38 10.19
C TYR A 274 -1.96 9.92 10.30
N LEU A 275 -2.26 9.49 11.53
CA LEU A 275 -2.81 8.19 11.85
C LEU A 275 -3.90 8.38 12.89
N ARG A 276 -5.08 7.80 12.66
CA ARG A 276 -6.12 7.60 13.66
C ARG A 276 -6.50 6.13 13.73
N THR A 277 -6.48 5.56 14.92
CA THR A 277 -7.06 4.25 15.20
C THR A 277 -8.30 4.41 16.08
N MET A 278 -9.34 3.62 15.83
CA MET A 278 -10.57 3.58 16.62
C MET A 278 -10.79 2.20 17.27
N GLU A 279 -9.70 1.49 17.59
CA GLU A 279 -9.76 0.23 18.33
C GLU A 279 -10.37 0.42 19.74
N PRO A 280 -11.31 -0.46 20.19
CA PRO A 280 -11.88 -0.37 21.52
C PRO A 280 -10.81 -0.39 22.64
N ARG A 281 -10.84 0.64 23.51
CA ARG A 281 -9.85 0.91 24.59
C ARG A 281 -8.43 1.25 24.10
N ARG A 282 -8.24 1.49 22.80
CA ARG A 282 -6.95 1.82 22.16
C ARG A 282 -7.07 2.95 21.13
N ALA A 283 -8.23 3.60 21.07
CA ALA A 283 -8.47 4.67 20.14
C ALA A 283 -7.48 5.81 20.41
N ALA A 284 -6.87 6.32 19.35
CA ALA A 284 -5.80 7.30 19.42
C ALA A 284 -5.62 7.99 18.07
N GLU A 285 -5.09 9.21 18.10
CA GLU A 285 -4.59 9.89 16.91
C GLU A 285 -3.15 10.34 17.10
N VAL A 286 -2.43 10.41 15.99
CA VAL A 286 -1.01 10.75 15.91
C VAL A 286 -0.78 11.60 14.66
N HIS A 287 0.05 12.61 14.77
CA HIS A 287 0.47 13.50 13.69
C HIS A 287 1.98 13.71 13.76
N GLY A 288 2.61 13.86 12.60
CA GLY A 288 4.00 14.32 12.44
C GLY A 288 4.27 14.69 10.98
N VAL A 289 5.53 14.99 10.64
CA VAL A 289 5.91 15.14 9.22
C VAL A 289 6.07 13.77 8.58
N ASP A 290 6.75 12.85 9.27
CA ASP A 290 6.99 11.48 8.82
C ASP A 290 6.53 10.44 9.85
N MET A 291 6.12 9.27 9.38
CA MET A 291 5.95 8.06 10.19
C MET A 291 6.60 6.85 9.54
N ASP A 292 7.19 5.96 10.35
CA ASP A 292 7.65 4.64 9.92
C ASP A 292 7.04 3.53 10.78
N PHE A 293 6.64 2.44 10.16
CA PHE A 293 6.13 1.23 10.81
C PHE A 293 6.91 0.02 10.31
N HIS A 294 7.27 -0.88 11.21
CA HIS A 294 8.01 -2.11 10.94
C HIS A 294 7.21 -3.29 11.50
N LEU A 295 6.98 -4.30 10.67
CA LEU A 295 6.19 -5.48 10.99
C LEU A 295 7.07 -6.74 10.99
N ASP A 296 6.73 -7.69 11.85
CA ASP A 296 7.35 -9.01 11.83
C ASP A 296 6.81 -9.89 10.67
N LYS A 297 7.47 -11.04 10.49
CA LYS A 297 7.06 -12.12 9.58
C LYS A 297 5.63 -12.64 9.81
N ASP A 298 5.07 -12.43 11.00
CA ASP A 298 3.73 -12.85 11.41
C ASP A 298 2.71 -11.69 11.24
N GLN A 299 3.12 -10.59 10.60
CA GLN A 299 2.36 -9.37 10.32
C GLN A 299 1.91 -8.59 11.55
N LYS A 300 2.70 -8.65 12.62
CA LYS A 300 2.49 -7.87 13.85
C LYS A 300 3.43 -6.67 13.84
N LEU A 301 2.91 -5.51 14.22
CA LEU A 301 3.71 -4.30 14.39
C LEU A 301 4.74 -4.52 15.51
N GLU A 302 6.03 -4.33 15.21
CA GLU A 302 7.16 -4.38 16.16
C GLU A 302 7.61 -2.98 16.60
N ARG A 303 7.62 -2.03 15.66
CA ARG A 303 8.10 -0.66 15.89
C ARG A 303 7.31 0.34 15.07
N ALA A 304 6.89 1.43 15.70
CA ALA A 304 6.44 2.65 15.05
C ALA A 304 7.36 3.82 15.41
N GLN A 305 7.63 4.71 14.47
CA GLN A 305 8.39 5.95 14.68
C GLN A 305 7.62 7.11 14.06
N VAL A 306 7.66 8.28 14.70
CA VAL A 306 7.11 9.55 14.20
C VAL A 306 8.21 10.59 14.32
N ARG A 307 8.39 11.42 13.28
CA ARG A 307 9.41 12.48 13.26
C ARG A 307 8.81 13.82 12.88
N GLN A 308 9.32 14.86 13.57
CA GLN A 308 9.02 16.29 13.43
C GLN A 308 7.55 16.64 13.70
N ASP A 309 7.34 17.77 14.38
CA ASP A 309 6.01 18.27 14.79
C ASP A 309 5.09 17.19 15.39
N VAL A 310 5.66 16.36 16.27
CA VAL A 310 4.94 15.19 16.80
C VAL A 310 3.84 15.64 17.74
N ARG A 311 2.61 15.25 17.41
CA ARG A 311 1.45 15.37 18.29
C ARG A 311 0.78 14.01 18.40
N ALA A 312 0.33 13.62 19.58
CA ALA A 312 -0.48 12.42 19.75
C ALA A 312 -1.54 12.63 20.83
N ALA A 313 -2.69 11.99 20.70
CA ALA A 313 -3.76 12.03 21.70
C ALA A 313 -4.46 10.67 21.83
N THR A 314 -4.90 10.32 23.04
CA THR A 314 -5.84 9.19 23.24
C THR A 314 -7.26 9.65 22.96
N LEU A 315 -7.99 8.86 22.20
CA LEU A 315 -9.42 9.04 21.91
C LEU A 315 -10.25 8.10 22.80
N ASP A 316 -11.52 8.43 23.03
CA ASP A 316 -12.51 7.60 23.76
C ASP A 316 -12.00 6.99 25.09
N SER A 317 -11.18 7.77 25.80
CA SER A 317 -10.51 7.37 27.04
C SER A 317 -11.12 8.04 28.27
N ASP A 318 -11.01 7.36 29.42
CA ASP A 318 -11.46 7.88 30.73
C ASP A 318 -10.57 9.05 31.20
N SER A 319 -9.26 8.94 30.98
CA SER A 319 -8.30 10.05 31.05
C SER A 319 -7.74 10.33 29.66
N GLU A 320 -7.89 11.57 29.19
CA GLU A 320 -7.34 12.04 27.92
C GLU A 320 -5.84 12.34 28.10
N MET A 321 -4.99 11.62 27.37
CA MET A 321 -3.56 11.91 27.26
C MET A 321 -3.31 12.70 25.98
N LYS A 322 -2.46 13.73 26.03
CA LYS A 322 -1.89 14.40 24.85
C LYS A 322 -0.38 14.51 24.99
N LEU A 323 0.32 14.33 23.88
CA LEU A 323 1.75 14.56 23.70
C LEU A 323 1.94 15.65 22.63
N SER A 324 2.84 16.60 22.88
CA SER A 324 3.26 17.62 21.92
C SER A 324 4.71 18.05 22.16
N GLY A 325 5.29 18.85 21.26
CA GLY A 325 6.65 19.42 21.40
C GLY A 325 7.81 18.44 21.15
N SER A 326 7.52 17.14 21.08
CA SER A 326 8.47 16.10 20.71
C SER A 326 8.93 16.26 19.26
N GLN A 327 10.23 16.06 19.03
CA GLN A 327 10.83 16.00 17.68
C GLN A 327 10.85 14.57 17.13
N GLN A 328 10.86 13.56 18.00
CA GLN A 328 10.78 12.16 17.63
C GLN A 328 10.05 11.36 18.70
N LEU A 329 9.11 10.53 18.26
CA LEU A 329 8.45 9.52 19.07
C LEU A 329 8.78 8.15 18.50
N GLU A 330 9.35 7.26 19.29
CA GLU A 330 9.46 5.83 18.98
C GLU A 330 8.55 5.04 19.91
N VAL A 331 7.84 4.06 19.34
CA VAL A 331 7.03 3.10 20.08
C VAL A 331 7.49 1.70 19.68
N LEU A 332 7.87 0.90 20.67
CA LEU A 332 8.22 -0.51 20.50
C LEU A 332 7.10 -1.38 21.06
N PHE A 333 6.84 -2.46 20.35
CA PHE A 333 5.77 -3.40 20.64
C PHE A 333 6.34 -4.76 21.03
N GLN A 334 5.48 -5.59 21.61
CA GLN A 334 5.73 -6.99 21.91
C GLN A 334 4.56 -7.84 21.40
N SER A 335 4.90 -8.95 20.76
CA SER A 335 3.96 -9.95 20.26
C SER A 335 3.42 -10.78 21.43
N LYS A 336 2.11 -10.80 21.61
CA LYS A 336 1.43 -11.70 22.56
C LYS A 336 0.08 -12.12 21.99
N ASP A 337 -0.15 -13.44 21.96
CA ASP A 337 -1.25 -14.02 21.20
C ASP A 337 -1.19 -13.51 19.75
N ASP A 338 -2.32 -13.12 19.17
CA ASP A 338 -2.43 -12.49 17.84
C ASP A 338 -2.32 -10.94 17.88
N ARG A 339 -1.70 -10.35 18.90
CA ARG A 339 -1.70 -8.88 19.07
C ARG A 339 -0.31 -8.29 19.29
N SER A 340 -0.09 -7.12 18.70
CA SER A 340 0.91 -6.16 19.16
C SER A 340 0.41 -5.47 20.43
N LEU A 341 1.23 -5.55 21.48
CA LEU A 341 1.04 -4.86 22.75
C LEU A 341 2.14 -3.79 22.91
N LEU A 342 1.84 -2.66 23.55
CA LEU A 342 2.87 -1.69 23.89
C LEU A 342 3.93 -2.34 24.80
N ARG A 343 5.20 -2.03 24.55
CA ARG A 343 6.36 -2.43 25.36
C ARG A 343 7.12 -1.21 25.86
N GLU A 344 7.44 -0.29 24.96
CA GLU A 344 8.23 0.91 25.26
C GLU A 344 7.79 2.09 24.40
N MET A 345 7.90 3.30 24.93
CA MET A 345 7.69 4.56 24.21
C MET A 345 8.78 5.54 24.61
N ASN A 346 9.48 6.11 23.63
CA ASN A 346 10.51 7.11 23.81
C ASN A 346 10.11 8.37 23.05
N ALA A 347 9.84 9.46 23.77
CA ALA A 347 9.69 10.80 23.21
C ALA A 347 10.95 11.62 23.47
N SER A 348 11.50 12.27 22.43
CA SER A 348 12.71 13.10 22.53
C SER A 348 12.52 14.48 21.91
N GLY A 349 13.32 15.44 22.36
CA GLY A 349 13.00 16.86 22.23
C GLY A 349 12.05 17.29 23.35
N ARG A 350 11.92 18.60 23.56
CA ARG A 350 11.20 19.20 24.70
C ARG A 350 9.70 18.89 24.65
N SER A 351 9.37 17.74 25.20
CA SER A 351 8.08 17.08 25.10
C SER A 351 7.18 17.54 26.23
N VAL A 352 5.92 17.85 25.91
CA VAL A 352 4.87 18.15 26.88
C VAL A 352 3.83 17.05 26.81
N ILE A 353 3.65 16.33 27.91
CA ILE A 353 2.60 15.32 28.09
C ILE A 353 1.57 15.87 29.07
N THR A 354 0.31 16.03 28.64
CA THR A 354 -0.81 16.33 29.53
C THR A 354 -1.68 15.09 29.72
N LEU A 355 -2.16 14.86 30.93
CA LEU A 355 -3.10 13.80 31.28
C LEU A 355 -4.27 14.42 32.05
N SER A 356 -5.50 14.26 31.57
CA SER A 356 -6.69 14.71 32.29
C SER A 356 -6.96 13.84 33.52
N ALA A 357 -7.61 14.43 34.52
CA ALA A 357 -8.28 13.66 35.56
C ALA A 357 -9.24 12.62 34.92
N PRO A 358 -9.41 11.42 35.52
CA PRO A 358 -10.32 10.40 34.99
C PRO A 358 -11.77 10.87 35.11
N LYS A 359 -12.53 10.84 34.01
CA LYS A 359 -13.94 11.25 33.95
C LYS A 359 -14.80 10.44 34.93
N SER A 360 -14.51 9.15 35.08
CA SER A 360 -15.15 8.25 36.05
C SER A 360 -14.89 8.59 37.52
N LYS A 361 -13.89 9.45 37.80
CA LYS A 361 -13.41 9.79 39.16
C LYS A 361 -13.39 11.29 39.45
N LEU A 362 -14.19 12.11 38.78
CA LEU A 362 -14.23 13.57 39.02
C LEU A 362 -14.58 13.95 40.48
N ASN A 363 -15.28 13.07 41.21
CA ASN A 363 -15.61 13.25 42.63
C ASN A 363 -14.58 12.64 43.60
N ASP A 364 -13.52 11.97 43.10
CA ASP A 364 -12.44 11.46 43.94
C ASP A 364 -11.49 12.62 44.28
N SER A 365 -11.26 12.87 45.57
CA SER A 365 -10.32 13.89 46.03
C SER A 365 -8.90 13.67 45.49
N LYS A 366 -8.54 12.46 45.07
CA LYS A 366 -7.21 12.15 44.48
C LYS A 366 -7.16 12.35 42.97
N ALA A 367 -8.25 12.72 42.31
CA ALA A 367 -8.26 13.02 40.89
C ALA A 367 -7.56 14.36 40.61
N ALA A 368 -6.66 14.35 39.63
CA ALA A 368 -5.87 15.52 39.25
C ALA A 368 -5.52 15.49 37.76
N ASN A 369 -5.53 16.67 37.14
CA ASN A 369 -4.88 16.90 35.86
C ASN A 369 -3.36 16.92 36.09
N LYS A 370 -2.59 16.44 35.10
CA LYS A 370 -1.13 16.42 35.17
C LYS A 370 -0.53 16.95 33.89
N ARG A 371 0.59 17.67 33.99
CA ARG A 371 1.39 18.13 32.85
C ARG A 371 2.86 17.88 33.15
N LEU A 372 3.48 16.99 32.39
CA LEU A 372 4.91 16.70 32.43
C LEU A 372 5.59 17.39 31.24
N THR A 373 6.64 18.16 31.50
CA THR A 373 7.55 18.69 30.48
C THR A 373 8.95 18.13 30.73
N ALA A 374 9.62 17.61 29.70
CA ALA A 374 11.02 17.15 29.80
C ALA A 374 11.69 17.10 28.43
N ASP A 375 13.02 17.10 28.38
CA ASP A 375 13.78 17.02 27.13
C ASP A 375 13.82 15.59 26.53
N SER A 376 13.56 14.58 27.36
CA SER A 376 13.08 13.26 26.93
C SER A 376 12.18 12.58 27.95
N VAL A 377 11.28 11.72 27.48
CA VAL A 377 10.41 10.86 28.29
C VAL A 377 10.48 9.43 27.77
N LYS A 378 10.75 8.47 28.65
CA LYS A 378 10.70 7.03 28.38
C LYS A 378 9.62 6.37 29.24
N LEU A 379 8.69 5.65 28.62
CA LEU A 379 7.67 4.85 29.29
C LEU A 379 7.89 3.37 28.96
N MET A 380 7.72 2.49 29.94
CA MET A 380 7.78 1.03 29.75
C MET A 380 6.51 0.37 30.28
N TRP A 381 5.96 -0.56 29.52
CA TRP A 381 4.74 -1.30 29.86
C TRP A 381 5.04 -2.74 30.28
N ARG A 382 4.18 -3.27 31.15
CA ARG A 382 4.15 -4.68 31.54
C ARG A 382 3.74 -5.57 30.36
N LEU A 383 3.87 -6.89 30.50
CA LEU A 383 3.50 -7.91 29.49
C LEU A 383 2.00 -7.95 29.10
N ASN A 384 1.19 -7.02 29.60
CA ASN A 384 -0.21 -6.82 29.19
C ASN A 384 -0.38 -5.63 28.22
N GLY A 385 0.64 -4.76 28.06
CA GLY A 385 0.61 -3.56 27.22
C GLY A 385 -0.43 -2.50 27.63
N GLY A 386 -0.95 -2.55 28.85
CA GLY A 386 -1.95 -1.62 29.38
C GLY A 386 -1.54 -0.96 30.69
N ASP A 387 -0.76 -1.66 31.52
CA ASP A 387 -0.18 -1.13 32.74
C ASP A 387 1.29 -0.77 32.54
N LEU A 388 1.67 0.42 33.00
CA LEU A 388 3.06 0.86 33.09
C LEU A 388 3.81 0.03 34.13
N ASP A 389 5.09 -0.20 33.86
CA ASP A 389 6.05 -0.67 34.86
C ASP A 389 6.88 0.51 35.37
N THR A 390 7.45 1.30 34.45
CA THR A 390 8.25 2.49 34.76
C THR A 390 7.92 3.67 33.84
N ALA A 391 8.17 4.87 34.36
CA ALA A 391 8.22 6.11 33.59
C ALA A 391 9.44 6.92 34.01
N GLU A 392 10.23 7.37 33.05
CA GLU A 392 11.40 8.20 33.24
C GLU A 392 11.23 9.52 32.46
N ALA A 393 11.57 10.63 33.09
CA ALA A 393 11.64 11.94 32.46
C ALA A 393 13.02 12.54 32.72
N LYS A 394 13.71 13.03 31.69
CA LYS A 394 15.10 13.49 31.75
C LYS A 394 15.27 14.85 31.07
N GLY A 395 16.12 15.68 31.66
CA GLY A 395 16.44 17.02 31.16
C GLY A 395 15.33 18.02 31.47
N ASN A 396 15.66 19.01 32.31
CA ASN A 396 14.78 20.14 32.65
C ASN A 396 13.33 19.73 32.97
N ALA A 397 13.17 18.67 33.77
CA ALA A 397 11.90 18.00 33.95
C ALA A 397 11.01 18.78 34.94
N GLU A 398 9.79 19.09 34.51
CA GLU A 398 8.75 19.80 35.28
C GLU A 398 7.48 18.96 35.27
N LEU A 399 7.02 18.54 36.46
CA LEU A 399 5.72 17.89 36.65
C LEU A 399 4.79 18.82 37.42
N PHE A 400 3.78 19.33 36.72
CA PHE A 400 2.67 20.05 37.29
C PHE A 400 1.51 19.09 37.59
N VAL A 401 0.90 19.21 38.77
CA VAL A 401 -0.26 18.45 39.22
C VAL A 401 -1.32 19.43 39.72
N ASP A 402 -2.51 19.37 39.13
CA ASP A 402 -3.62 20.26 39.45
C ASP A 402 -4.85 19.43 39.86
N PRO A 403 -5.15 19.32 41.16
CA PRO A 403 -6.26 18.51 41.63
C PRO A 403 -7.62 19.04 41.22
N VAL A 404 -8.58 18.16 40.94
CA VAL A 404 -9.95 18.52 40.54
C VAL A 404 -10.69 19.27 41.65
N ALA A 405 -10.42 18.91 42.91
CA ALA A 405 -10.98 19.54 44.09
C ALA A 405 -9.86 20.09 44.99
N ARG A 406 -9.54 21.38 44.84
CA ARG A 406 -8.54 22.05 45.68
C ARG A 406 -9.02 22.16 47.13
N THR A 407 -8.17 21.74 48.05
CA THR A 407 -8.38 21.82 49.51
C THR A 407 -7.02 21.93 50.19
N ALA A 408 -6.97 22.26 51.49
CA ALA A 408 -5.71 22.30 52.26
C ALA A 408 -4.94 20.96 52.34
N GLY A 409 -5.54 19.83 51.92
CA GLY A 409 -4.85 18.54 51.75
C GLY A 409 -4.51 18.20 50.30
N ASN A 410 -4.88 19.06 49.35
CA ASN A 410 -4.96 18.77 47.92
C ASN A 410 -4.69 20.04 47.07
N GLU A 411 -3.55 20.65 47.36
CA GLU A 411 -3.01 21.86 46.73
C GLU A 411 -2.45 21.55 45.33
N SER A 412 -2.38 22.54 44.44
CA SER A 412 -1.69 22.41 43.16
C SER A 412 -0.17 22.37 43.36
N LYS A 413 0.54 21.56 42.57
CA LYS A 413 1.96 21.25 42.82
C LYS A 413 2.78 21.37 41.55
N THR A 414 3.89 22.10 41.64
CA THR A 414 4.93 22.14 40.60
C THR A 414 6.19 21.49 41.14
N LEU A 415 6.60 20.37 40.55
CA LEU A 415 7.80 19.64 40.88
C LEU A 415 8.81 19.84 39.75
N THR A 416 10.05 20.23 40.05
CA THR A 416 11.13 20.38 39.06
C THR A 416 12.35 19.59 39.46
N ALA A 417 12.99 18.89 38.51
CA ALA A 417 14.22 18.13 38.73
C ALA A 417 15.00 17.94 37.42
N ALA A 418 16.28 17.55 37.47
CA ALA A 418 17.00 17.10 36.29
C ALA A 418 16.44 15.77 35.74
N GLN A 419 15.92 14.91 36.62
CA GLN A 419 15.32 13.63 36.27
C GLN A 419 14.22 13.21 37.26
N PHE A 420 13.15 12.60 36.74
CA PHE A 420 12.17 11.83 37.50
C PHE A 420 12.21 10.37 37.10
N ASN A 421 12.23 9.47 38.08
CA ASN A 421 12.16 8.02 37.88
C ASN A 421 10.99 7.45 38.67
N CYS A 422 9.93 7.05 37.99
CA CYS A 422 8.70 6.54 38.57
C CYS A 422 8.53 5.05 38.31
N VAL A 423 8.09 4.33 39.35
CA VAL A 423 7.70 2.90 39.30
C VAL A 423 6.22 2.80 39.62
N PHE A 424 5.49 1.95 38.92
CA PHE A 424 4.05 1.78 39.05
C PHE A 424 3.69 0.45 39.72
N PHE A 425 2.51 0.40 40.34
CA PHE A 425 1.92 -0.85 40.82
C PHE A 425 1.61 -1.80 39.64
N GLU A 426 1.28 -3.05 39.95
CA GLU A 426 1.06 -4.10 38.93
C GLU A 426 -0.17 -3.84 38.04
N ALA A 427 -1.14 -3.08 38.54
CA ALA A 427 -2.39 -2.76 37.85
C ALA A 427 -2.89 -1.34 38.16
N GLY A 428 -3.66 -0.78 37.21
CA GLY A 428 -4.40 0.46 37.37
C GLY A 428 -3.58 1.74 37.15
N ASN A 429 -2.37 1.62 36.59
CA ASN A 429 -1.45 2.75 36.33
C ASN A 429 -1.24 3.70 37.53
N LEU A 430 -1.28 3.15 38.75
CA LEU A 430 -1.01 3.89 39.98
C LEU A 430 0.49 3.95 40.25
N THR A 431 1.02 5.15 40.49
CA THR A 431 2.42 5.35 40.89
C THR A 431 2.68 4.75 42.27
N LYS A 432 3.69 3.88 42.38
CA LYS A 432 4.18 3.30 43.63
C LYS A 432 5.25 4.16 44.29
N ASN A 433 6.18 4.69 43.50
CA ASN A 433 7.19 5.66 43.93
C ASN A 433 7.63 6.52 42.74
N CYS A 434 8.05 7.76 42.98
CA CYS A 434 8.74 8.62 42.02
C CYS A 434 9.95 9.28 42.71
N ASN A 435 11.15 8.92 42.29
CA ASN A 435 12.39 9.54 42.77
C ASN A 435 12.74 10.74 41.87
N ALA A 436 13.00 11.90 42.48
CA ALA A 436 13.46 13.11 41.79
C ALA A 436 14.94 13.34 42.08
N THR A 437 15.78 13.57 41.06
CA THR A 437 17.23 13.75 41.22
C THR A 437 17.76 14.96 40.44
N GLY A 438 18.88 15.52 40.93
CA GLY A 438 19.52 16.71 40.36
C GLY A 438 18.72 17.98 40.58
N GLY A 439 18.91 18.63 41.74
CA GLY A 439 18.28 19.93 42.04
C GLY A 439 16.77 19.89 42.23
N ALA A 440 16.22 18.80 42.80
CA ALA A 440 14.79 18.64 42.99
C ALA A 440 14.18 19.76 43.86
N LYS A 441 13.09 20.38 43.38
CA LYS A 441 12.32 21.41 44.08
C LYS A 441 10.84 21.14 43.94
N ALA A 442 10.08 21.38 45.01
CA ALA A 442 8.63 21.38 45.01
C ALA A 442 8.12 22.78 45.35
N VAL A 443 7.09 23.23 44.64
CA VAL A 443 6.28 24.42 44.97
C VAL A 443 4.84 23.95 45.12
N LEU A 444 4.21 24.36 46.22
CA LEU A 444 2.82 24.07 46.56
C LEU A 444 2.05 25.40 46.47
N ASP A 445 0.90 25.39 45.79
CA ASP A 445 0.02 26.53 45.60
C ASP A 445 -1.40 26.13 46.06
N PRO A 446 -1.90 26.69 47.18
CA PRO A 446 -3.09 26.19 47.88
C PRO A 446 -4.43 26.41 47.15
#